data_AF-A0AB73S9A8-F1
#
_entry.id   AF-A0AB73S9A8-F1
#
_cell.length_a   1.000
_cell.length_b   1.000
_cell.length_c   1.000
_cell.angle_alpha   90.00
_cell.angle_beta   90.00
_cell.angle_gamma   90.00
#
_symmetry.space_group_name_H-M   'P 1'
#
loop_
_entity.id
_entity.type
_entity.pdbx_description
1 polymer ?
#
loop_
_entity_poly.entity_id
_entity_poly.type
_entity_poly.pdbx_seq_one_letter_code
_entity_poly.pdbx_strand_id
1 'polypeptide(L)'
;DIAMNQYPILQKAMDKWERMSQDSSFRQAYEAREKALMDEAAKFAHARNEGKKEGIQEGIQEGVQQGKIQMIKGMHELGVPIETIAKASKLSIEEVEHILRGNS
;
A
#
# COMPACT_ATOMS: atom_id res chain seq x y z
N ASP A 1 -10.21 6.90 44.15
CA ASP A 1 -11.64 7.27 44.17
C ASP A 1 -11.94 8.65 44.73
N ILE A 2 -11.59 9.72 44.02
CA ILE A 2 -12.05 11.09 44.34
C ILE A 2 -12.73 11.78 43.13
N ALA A 3 -12.53 11.26 41.90
CA ALA A 3 -13.09 11.87 40.69
C ALA A 3 -14.57 11.48 40.39
N MET A 4 -15.06 10.33 40.87
CA MET A 4 -16.39 9.84 40.48
C MET A 4 -17.57 10.52 41.20
N ASN A 5 -17.38 11.00 42.43
CA ASN A 5 -18.46 11.61 43.23
C ASN A 5 -18.82 13.05 42.83
N GLN A 6 -18.05 13.69 41.94
CA GLN A 6 -18.27 15.10 41.58
C GLN A 6 -19.22 15.30 40.38
N TYR A 7 -19.61 14.22 39.70
CA TYR A 7 -20.49 14.31 38.53
C TYR A 7 -21.63 13.29 38.60
N PRO A 8 -22.74 13.62 39.31
CA PRO A 8 -23.90 12.75 39.44
C PRO A 8 -24.50 12.29 38.10
N ILE A 9 -24.30 13.07 37.03
CA ILE A 9 -24.70 12.73 35.66
C ILE A 9 -23.84 11.58 35.10
N LEU A 10 -22.51 11.60 35.36
CA LEU A 10 -21.62 10.54 34.93
C LEU A 10 -21.92 9.23 35.66
N GLN A 11 -22.16 9.28 36.98
CA GLN A 11 -22.51 8.09 37.76
C GLN A 11 -23.84 7.47 37.30
N LYS A 12 -24.89 8.29 37.10
CA LYS A 12 -26.17 7.82 36.55
C LYS A 12 -26.04 7.23 35.14
N ALA A 13 -25.18 7.79 34.30
CA ALA A 13 -24.92 7.26 32.97
C ALA A 13 -24.21 5.89 33.03
N MET A 14 -23.25 5.71 33.94
CA MET A 14 -22.56 4.44 34.14
C MET A 14 -23.48 3.37 34.73
N ASP A 15 -24.29 3.67 35.75
CA ASP A 15 -25.25 2.71 36.32
C ASP A 15 -26.28 2.24 35.28
N LYS A 16 -26.75 3.17 34.44
CA LYS A 16 -27.65 2.84 33.33
C LYS A 16 -26.94 1.96 32.30
N TRP A 17 -25.69 2.25 31.98
CA TRP A 17 -24.88 1.45 31.07
C TRP A 17 -24.61 0.05 31.62
N GLU A 18 -24.23 -0.08 32.89
CA GLU A 18 -24.03 -1.36 33.60
C GLU A 18 -25.29 -2.23 33.55
N ARG A 19 -26.46 -1.62 33.80
CA ARG A 19 -27.75 -2.33 33.73
C ARG A 19 -28.10 -2.77 32.31
N MET A 20 -27.86 -1.92 31.31
CA MET A 20 -28.10 -2.26 29.90
C MET A 20 -27.09 -3.30 29.40
N SER A 21 -25.84 -3.23 29.86
CA SER A 21 -24.79 -4.17 29.49
C SER A 21 -25.01 -5.54 30.12
N GLN A 22 -25.85 -5.71 31.13
CA GLN A 22 -26.25 -7.03 31.62
C GLN A 22 -27.32 -7.72 30.74
N ASP A 23 -27.93 -7.00 29.79
CA ASP A 23 -28.82 -7.57 28.78
C ASP A 23 -28.00 -8.21 27.65
N SER A 24 -28.20 -9.52 27.45
CA SER A 24 -27.53 -10.31 26.41
C SER A 24 -27.76 -9.73 25.01
N SER A 25 -28.95 -9.21 24.72
CA SER A 25 -29.28 -8.63 23.41
C SER A 25 -28.51 -7.33 23.15
N PHE A 26 -28.31 -6.51 24.18
CA PHE A 26 -27.53 -5.28 24.08
C PHE A 26 -26.04 -5.57 23.89
N ARG A 27 -25.49 -6.56 24.62
CA ARG A 27 -24.10 -7.02 24.41
C ARG A 27 -23.89 -7.49 22.98
N GLN A 28 -24.76 -8.36 22.48
CA GLN A 28 -24.67 -8.89 21.12
C GLN A 28 -24.75 -7.79 20.05
N ALA A 29 -25.67 -6.83 20.20
CA ALA A 29 -25.77 -5.71 19.27
C ALA A 29 -24.51 -4.82 19.30
N TYR A 30 -23.95 -4.59 20.49
CA TYR A 30 -22.72 -3.84 20.67
C TYR A 30 -21.52 -4.57 20.03
N GLU A 31 -21.32 -5.84 20.35
CA GLU A 31 -20.26 -6.69 19.81
C GLU A 31 -20.36 -6.82 18.28
N ALA A 32 -21.58 -6.97 17.73
CA ALA A 32 -21.80 -7.04 16.29
C ALA A 32 -21.39 -5.73 15.59
N ARG A 33 -21.71 -4.58 16.21
CA ARG A 33 -21.30 -3.27 15.69
C ARG A 33 -19.79 -3.09 15.78
N GLU A 34 -19.18 -3.45 16.91
CA GLU A 34 -17.73 -3.39 17.09
C GLU A 34 -17.02 -4.28 16.06
N LYS A 35 -17.49 -5.51 15.88
CA LYS A 35 -16.97 -6.42 14.86
C LYS A 35 -17.10 -5.84 13.45
N ALA A 36 -18.24 -5.24 13.10
CA ALA A 36 -18.42 -4.63 11.78
C ALA A 36 -17.42 -3.49 11.52
N LEU A 37 -17.17 -2.64 12.53
CA LEU A 37 -16.17 -1.58 12.44
C LEU A 37 -14.75 -2.13 12.31
N MET A 38 -14.41 -3.19 13.05
CA MET A 38 -13.11 -3.85 12.96
C MET A 38 -12.90 -4.52 11.60
N ASP A 39 -13.92 -5.21 11.08
CA ASP A 39 -13.89 -5.85 9.77
C ASP A 39 -13.71 -4.79 8.66
N GLU A 40 -14.40 -3.65 8.77
CA GLU A 40 -14.24 -2.52 7.85
C GLU A 40 -12.84 -1.91 7.91
N ALA A 41 -12.33 -1.64 9.12
CA ALA A 41 -10.98 -1.14 9.31
C ALA A 41 -9.92 -2.10 8.77
N ALA A 42 -10.09 -3.41 8.99
CA ALA A 42 -9.21 -4.45 8.48
C ALA A 42 -9.21 -4.49 6.94
N LYS A 43 -10.39 -4.37 6.30
CA LYS A 43 -10.49 -4.28 4.83
C LYS A 43 -9.71 -3.08 4.28
N PHE A 44 -9.88 -1.90 4.86
CA PHE A 44 -9.15 -0.71 4.42
C PHE A 44 -7.64 -0.82 4.66
N ALA A 45 -7.23 -1.36 5.81
CA ALA A 45 -5.81 -1.59 6.10
C ALA A 45 -5.19 -2.58 5.11
N HIS A 46 -5.90 -3.66 4.80
CA HIS A 46 -5.48 -4.65 3.81
C HIS A 46 -5.34 -4.04 2.42
N ALA A 47 -6.38 -3.35 1.93
CA ALA A 47 -6.37 -2.70 0.62
C ALA A 47 -5.22 -1.67 0.48
N ARG A 48 -4.97 -0.87 1.52
CA ARG A 48 -3.84 0.07 1.55
C ARG A 48 -2.50 -0.66 1.45
N ASN A 49 -2.34 -1.76 2.17
CA ASN A 49 -1.10 -2.51 2.19
C ASN A 49 -0.82 -3.18 0.83
N GLU A 50 -1.83 -3.79 0.23
CA GLU A 50 -1.72 -4.39 -1.10
C GLU A 50 -1.40 -3.32 -2.16
N GLY A 51 -2.14 -2.21 -2.19
CA GLY A 51 -1.84 -1.12 -3.14
C GLY A 51 -0.44 -0.52 -2.96
N LYS A 52 0.09 -0.47 -1.73
CA LYS A 52 1.47 -0.05 -1.48
C LYS A 52 2.48 -1.07 -2.03
N LYS A 53 2.24 -2.37 -1.83
CA LYS A 53 3.12 -3.42 -2.35
C LYS A 53 3.14 -3.43 -3.87
N GLU A 54 1.96 -3.38 -4.48
CA GLU A 54 1.80 -3.32 -5.94
C GLU A 54 2.53 -2.10 -6.50
N GLY A 55 2.29 -0.90 -5.96
CA GLY A 55 2.97 0.31 -6.43
C GLY A 55 4.49 0.29 -6.27
N ILE A 56 5.01 -0.35 -5.21
CA ILE A 56 6.46 -0.55 -5.05
C ILE A 56 6.99 -1.52 -6.11
N GLN A 57 6.28 -2.62 -6.35
CA GLN A 57 6.69 -3.63 -7.32
C GLN A 57 6.68 -3.07 -8.74
N GLU A 58 5.62 -2.37 -9.14
CA GLU A 58 5.51 -1.69 -10.43
C GLU A 58 6.61 -0.63 -10.57
N GLY A 59 6.79 0.23 -9.57
CA GLY A 59 7.83 1.26 -9.59
C GLY A 59 9.25 0.72 -9.72
N ILE A 60 9.56 -0.42 -9.08
CA ILE A 60 10.85 -1.10 -9.24
C ILE A 60 11.00 -1.61 -10.67
N GLN A 61 9.97 -2.25 -11.24
CA GLN A 61 10.02 -2.78 -12.60
C GLN A 61 10.20 -1.66 -13.62
N GLU A 62 9.40 -0.60 -13.54
CA GLU A 62 9.53 0.58 -14.40
C GLU A 62 10.91 1.23 -14.27
N GLY A 63 11.39 1.42 -13.04
CA GLY A 63 12.71 2.00 -12.78
C GLY A 63 13.85 1.18 -13.39
N VAL A 64 13.79 -0.15 -13.30
CA VAL A 64 14.77 -1.05 -13.93
C VAL A 64 14.75 -0.93 -15.45
N GLN A 65 13.56 -0.87 -16.06
CA GLN A 65 13.43 -0.72 -17.52
C GLN A 65 13.94 0.65 -18.00
N GLN A 66 13.56 1.72 -17.31
CA GLN A 66 14.02 3.07 -17.61
C GLN A 66 15.55 3.18 -17.46
N GLY A 67 16.11 2.61 -16.39
CA GLY A 67 17.56 2.57 -16.17
C GLY A 67 18.29 1.82 -17.28
N LYS A 68 17.73 0.68 -17.74
CA LYS A 68 18.29 -0.08 -18.87
C LYS A 68 18.27 0.73 -20.17
N ILE A 69 17.18 1.44 -20.45
CA ILE A 69 17.07 2.32 -21.63
C ILE A 69 18.07 3.46 -21.57
N GLN A 70 18.18 4.14 -20.42
CA GLN A 70 19.14 5.24 -20.22
C GLN A 70 20.58 4.77 -20.39
N MET A 71 20.92 3.60 -19.83
CA MET A 71 22.24 2.99 -20.00
C MET A 71 22.54 2.71 -21.48
N ILE A 72 21.61 2.12 -22.22
CA ILE A 72 21.77 1.83 -23.65
C ILE A 72 22.01 3.12 -24.46
N LYS A 73 21.19 4.15 -24.22
CA LYS A 73 21.32 5.45 -24.89
C LYS A 73 22.67 6.10 -24.57
N GLY A 74 23.07 6.13 -23.29
CA GLY A 74 24.36 6.68 -22.88
C GLY A 74 25.57 5.93 -23.44
N MET A 75 25.54 4.60 -23.49
CA MET A 75 26.61 3.81 -24.12
C MET A 75 26.72 4.11 -25.62
N HIS A 76 25.59 4.23 -26.31
CA HIS A 76 25.57 4.58 -27.73
C HIS A 76 26.12 6.00 -27.97
N GLU A 77 25.74 6.98 -27.15
CA GLU A 77 26.27 8.35 -27.20
C GLU A 77 27.79 8.41 -26.98
N LEU A 78 28.33 7.51 -26.15
CA LEU A 78 29.78 7.37 -25.94
C LEU A 78 30.49 6.61 -27.08
N GLY A 79 29.78 6.25 -28.15
CA GLY A 79 30.34 5.56 -29.31
C GLY A 79 30.63 4.08 -29.08
N VAL A 80 30.03 3.45 -28.06
CA VAL A 80 30.17 2.01 -27.84
C VAL A 80 29.45 1.26 -28.98
N PRO A 81 30.08 0.27 -29.64
CA PRO A 81 29.45 -0.49 -30.72
C PRO A 81 28.16 -1.19 -30.27
N ILE A 82 27.14 -1.21 -31.14
CA ILE A 82 25.82 -1.77 -30.84
C ILE A 82 25.90 -3.24 -30.42
N GLU A 83 26.80 -4.02 -31.03
CA GLU A 83 27.01 -5.43 -30.71
C GLU A 83 27.51 -5.60 -29.26
N THR A 84 28.32 -4.65 -28.79
CA THR A 84 28.83 -4.63 -27.42
C THR A 84 27.71 -4.25 -26.44
N ILE A 85 26.89 -3.27 -26.80
CA ILE A 85 25.72 -2.85 -26.00
C ILE A 85 24.70 -3.98 -25.88
N ALA A 86 24.39 -4.66 -27.00
CA ALA A 86 23.50 -5.83 -27.03
C ALA A 86 23.99 -6.93 -26.10
N LYS A 87 25.29 -7.27 -26.19
CA LYS A 87 25.92 -8.26 -25.30
C LYS A 87 25.88 -7.85 -23.83
N ALA A 88 26.21 -6.60 -23.50
CA ALA A 88 26.24 -6.10 -22.13
C ALA A 88 24.84 -6.00 -21.50
N SER A 89 23.85 -5.56 -22.29
CA SER A 89 22.46 -5.42 -21.87
C SER A 89 21.65 -6.72 -21.94
N LYS A 90 22.24 -7.79 -22.49
CA LYS A 90 21.59 -9.09 -22.76
C LYS A 90 20.32 -8.91 -23.60
N LEU A 91 20.42 -8.11 -24.65
CA LEU A 91 19.37 -7.88 -25.63
C LEU A 91 19.89 -8.29 -27.02
N SER A 92 18.99 -8.49 -27.96
CA SER A 92 19.33 -8.62 -29.37
C SER A 92 19.77 -7.26 -29.94
N ILE A 93 20.46 -7.29 -31.08
CA ILE A 93 20.84 -6.06 -31.79
C ILE A 93 19.57 -5.29 -32.18
N GLU A 94 18.55 -5.99 -32.67
CA GLU A 94 17.27 -5.41 -33.09
C GLU A 94 16.54 -4.72 -31.93
N GLU A 95 16.57 -5.30 -30.72
CA GLU A 95 15.99 -4.72 -29.51
C GLU A 95 16.72 -3.44 -29.10
N VAL A 96 18.06 -3.45 -29.13
CA VAL A 96 18.87 -2.25 -28.86
C VAL A 96 18.59 -1.17 -29.88
N GLU A 97 18.57 -1.51 -31.17
CA GLU A 97 18.21 -0.56 -32.22
C GLU A 97 16.80 -0.01 -32.04
N HIS A 98 15.83 -0.84 -31.65
CA HIS A 98 14.47 -0.37 -31.38
C HIS A 98 14.44 0.64 -30.22
N ILE A 99 15.17 0.39 -29.14
CA ILE A 99 15.31 1.32 -28.00
C ILE A 99 15.96 2.65 -28.44
N LEU A 100 16.94 2.59 -29.33
CA LEU A 100 17.62 3.78 -29.86
C LEU A 100 16.76 4.56 -30.87
N ARG A 101 15.94 3.87 -31.68
CA ARG A 101 14.99 4.46 -32.64
C ARG A 101 13.76 5.06 -31.96
N GLY A 102 13.40 4.59 -30.76
CA GLY A 102 12.25 5.06 -29.98
C GLY A 102 12.49 6.46 -29.37
N ASN A 103 12.52 7.48 -30.24
CA ASN A 103 12.48 8.91 -29.96
C ASN A 103 12.13 9.73 -31.24
N SER A 104 11.21 9.22 -32.07
CA SER A 104 10.52 9.99 -33.13
C SER A 104 9.02 10.02 -32.87
#